data_AF-A0A2D4R0M2-F1
#
_entry.id   AF-A0A2D4R0M2-F1
#
_cell.length_a   1.000
_cell.length_b   1.000
_cell.length_c   1.000
_cell.angle_alpha   90.00
_cell.angle_beta   90.00
_cell.angle_gamma   90.00
#
_symmetry.space_group_name_H-M   'P 1'
#
loop_
_entity.id
_entity.type
_entity.pdbx_description
1 polymer ?
#
loop_
_entity_poly.entity_id
_entity_poly.type
_entity_poly.pdbx_seq_one_letter_code
_entity_poly.pdbx_strand_id
1 'polypeptide(L)'
;MPNRFLKINPPPSPQYITKQECERLIDDAIRRHNRNASIISVALGTVFFALFAEGFFRVIGMIPPFMGIDVNILKEVIEKVHSA
;
A
#
# COMPACT_ATOMS: atom_id res chain seq x y z
N MET A 1 -16.63 -18.47 23.86
CA MET A 1 -15.35 -19.15 24.15
C MET A 1 -14.68 -18.41 25.31
N PRO A 2 -14.29 -19.07 26.41
CA PRO A 2 -13.62 -18.38 27.51
C PRO A 2 -12.17 -18.05 27.15
N ASN A 3 -11.76 -16.81 27.40
CA ASN A 3 -10.42 -16.30 27.15
C ASN A 3 -9.40 -17.08 27.99
N ARG A 4 -8.60 -17.93 27.33
CA ARG A 4 -7.47 -18.65 27.94
C ARG A 4 -6.31 -17.68 28.10
N PHE A 5 -6.27 -16.98 29.24
CA PHE A 5 -5.08 -16.29 29.69
C PHE A 5 -3.96 -17.34 29.84
N LEU A 6 -3.01 -17.34 28.92
CA LEU A 6 -1.77 -18.10 29.05
C LEU A 6 -1.02 -17.50 30.23
N LYS A 7 -0.89 -18.24 31.34
CA LYS A 7 0.01 -17.87 32.42
C LYS A 7 1.43 -17.93 31.87
N ILE A 8 1.98 -16.78 31.54
CA ILE A 8 3.36 -16.64 31.12
C ILE A 8 4.19 -16.92 32.36
N ASN A 9 4.89 -18.05 32.42
CA ASN A 9 5.84 -18.30 33.50
C ASN A 9 6.92 -17.21 33.42
N PRO A 10 7.21 -16.50 34.52
CA PRO A 10 8.24 -15.48 34.50
C PRO A 10 9.58 -16.14 34.11
N PRO A 11 10.42 -15.46 33.31
CA PRO A 11 11.74 -15.98 32.96
C PRO A 11 12.53 -16.29 34.25
N PRO A 12 13.41 -17.31 34.26
CA PRO A 12 14.07 -17.84 35.46
C PRO A 12 15.02 -16.86 36.18
N SER A 13 15.09 -15.60 35.75
CA SER A 13 15.57 -14.46 36.54
C SER A 13 15.14 -13.16 35.82
N PRO A 14 14.72 -12.09 36.53
CA PRO A 14 14.48 -10.80 35.89
C PRO A 14 15.84 -10.18 35.55
N GLN A 15 16.25 -10.35 34.29
CA GLN A 15 17.40 -9.61 33.77
C GLN A 15 16.96 -8.17 33.50
N TYR A 16 17.23 -7.28 34.45
CA TYR A 16 16.92 -5.86 34.31
C TYR A 16 17.94 -5.22 33.35
N ILE A 17 17.44 -4.62 32.28
CA ILE A 17 18.26 -3.81 31.35
C ILE A 17 18.31 -2.36 31.83
N THR A 18 19.37 -1.66 31.44
CA THR A 18 19.46 -0.22 31.72
C THR A 18 18.43 0.55 30.89
N LYS A 19 18.02 1.73 31.36
CA LYS A 19 17.12 2.62 30.59
C LYS A 19 17.69 2.91 29.20
N GLN A 20 18.99 3.18 29.10
CA GLN A 20 19.68 3.46 27.84
C GLN A 20 19.63 2.28 26.86
N GLU A 21 19.80 1.06 27.37
CA GLU A 21 19.70 -0.15 26.55
C GLU A 21 18.25 -0.39 26.07
N CYS A 22 17.26 -0.15 26.95
CA CYS A 22 15.85 -0.21 26.59
C CYS A 22 15.50 0.77 25.46
N GLU A 23 15.91 2.03 25.60
CA GLU A 23 15.71 3.08 24.59
C GLU A 23 16.34 2.68 23.25
N ARG A 24 17.56 2.14 23.27
CA ARG A 24 18.24 1.65 22.06
C ARG A 24 17.46 0.53 21.36
N LEU A 25 16.96 -0.45 22.11
CA LEU A 25 16.18 -1.57 21.56
C LEU A 25 14.86 -1.09 20.93
N ILE A 26 14.20 -0.13 21.58
CA ILE A 26 12.98 0.50 21.05
C ILE A 26 13.27 1.25 19.75
N ASP A 27 14.33 2.06 19.72
CA ASP A 27 14.73 2.82 18.53
C ASP A 27 15.08 1.91 17.36
N ASP A 28 15.77 0.80 17.60
CA ASP A 28 16.08 -0.21 16.57
C ASP A 28 14.79 -0.86 16.04
N ALA A 29 13.86 -1.21 16.92
CA ALA A 29 12.57 -1.80 16.54
C ALA A 29 11.71 -0.83 15.71
N ILE A 30 11.61 0.44 16.12
CA ILE A 30 10.87 1.48 15.40
C ILE A 30 11.49 1.73 14.03
N ARG A 31 12.82 1.83 13.94
CA ARG A 31 13.51 1.99 12.64
C ARG A 31 13.19 0.86 11.68
N ARG A 32 13.20 -0.39 12.16
CA ARG A 32 12.83 -1.56 11.35
C ARG A 32 11.37 -1.50 10.92
N HIS A 33 10.46 -1.14 11.83
CA HIS A 33 9.03 -1.05 11.53
C HIS A 33 8.76 0.02 10.46
N ASN A 34 9.33 1.21 10.61
CA ASN A 34 9.16 2.31 9.64
C ASN A 34 9.70 1.92 8.26
N ARG A 35 10.85 1.24 8.20
CA ARG A 35 11.37 0.72 6.92
C ARG A 35 10.40 -0.26 6.26
N ASN A 36 9.85 -1.20 7.02
CA ASN A 36 8.89 -2.16 6.49
C ASN A 36 7.59 -1.48 6.04
N ALA A 37 7.07 -0.55 6.83
CA ALA A 37 5.88 0.23 6.49
C ALA A 37 6.11 1.04 5.20
N SER A 38 7.25 1.72 5.06
CA SER A 38 7.59 2.46 3.84
C SER A 38 7.63 1.57 2.59
N ILE A 39 8.19 0.35 2.69
CA ILE A 39 8.20 -0.60 1.57
C ILE A 39 6.77 -0.96 1.15
N ILE A 40 5.90 -1.23 2.12
CA ILE A 40 4.49 -1.55 1.86
C ILE A 40 3.79 -0.35 1.21
N SER A 41 4.00 0.86 1.74
CA SER A 41 3.41 2.09 1.21
C SER A 41 3.83 2.36 -0.23
N VAL A 42 5.11 2.16 -0.57
CA VAL A 42 5.61 2.32 -1.94
C VAL A 42 5.01 1.27 -2.87
N ALA A 43 4.94 0.01 -2.45
CA ALA A 43 4.35 -1.06 -3.25
C ALA A 43 2.87 -0.77 -3.56
N LEU A 44 2.09 -0.42 -2.54
CA LEU A 44 0.69 -0.06 -2.71
C LEU A 44 0.52 1.19 -3.58
N GLY A 45 1.24 2.27 -3.28
CA GLY A 45 1.19 3.50 -4.07
C GLY A 45 1.53 3.26 -5.54
N THR A 46 2.56 2.47 -5.81
CA THR A 46 2.96 2.11 -7.18
C THR A 46 1.87 1.34 -7.90
N VAL A 47 1.25 0.34 -7.26
CA VAL A 47 0.15 -0.43 -7.86
C VAL A 47 -1.05 0.47 -8.16
N PHE A 48 -1.45 1.33 -7.22
CA PHE A 48 -2.54 2.28 -7.44
C PHE A 48 -2.25 3.25 -8.58
N PHE A 49 -1.04 3.82 -8.65
CA PHE A 49 -0.66 4.71 -9.74
C PHE A 49 -0.61 3.99 -11.09
N ALA A 50 -0.13 2.74 -11.14
CA ALA A 50 -0.09 1.98 -12.38
C ALA A 50 -1.50 1.70 -12.92
N LEU A 51 -2.41 1.25 -12.05
CA LEU A 51 -3.81 1.00 -12.42
C LEU A 51 -4.55 2.29 -12.80
N PHE A 52 -4.30 3.39 -12.08
CA PHE A 52 -4.86 4.70 -12.42
C PHE A 52 -4.38 5.19 -13.78
N ALA A 53 -3.07 5.11 -14.05
CA ALA A 53 -2.50 5.52 -15.33
C ALA A 53 -3.02 4.66 -16.48
N GLU A 54 -3.12 3.35 -16.29
CA GLU A 54 -3.72 2.42 -17.25
C GLU A 54 -5.16 2.81 -17.59
N GLY A 55 -6.00 3.05 -16.59
CA GLY A 55 -7.36 3.53 -16.78
C GLY A 55 -7.45 4.90 -17.47
N PHE A 56 -6.59 5.84 -17.09
CA PHE A 56 -6.50 7.16 -17.72
C PHE A 56 -6.15 7.05 -19.21
N PHE A 57 -5.12 6.26 -19.55
CA PHE A 57 -4.69 6.07 -20.95
C PHE A 57 -5.76 5.40 -21.81
N ARG A 58 -6.57 4.52 -21.22
CA ARG A 58 -7.73 3.90 -21.87
C ARG A 58 -8.83 4.93 -22.18
N VAL A 59 -9.11 5.85 -21.24
CA VAL A 59 -10.12 6.91 -21.42
C VAL A 59 -9.74 7.89 -22.54
N ILE A 60 -8.47 8.25 -22.67
CA ILE A 60 -8.01 9.13 -23.75
C ILE A 60 -7.79 8.40 -25.10
N GLY A 61 -7.99 7.08 -25.13
CA GLY A 61 -7.92 6.28 -26.36
C GLY A 61 -6.51 5.82 -26.77
N MET A 62 -5.50 5.94 -25.89
CA MET A 62 -4.16 5.40 -26.16
C MET A 62 -4.09 3.88 -25.99
N ILE A 63 -4.90 3.30 -25.11
CA ILE A 63 -4.94 1.86 -24.83
C ILE A 63 -6.26 1.28 -25.37
N PRO A 64 -6.24 0.11 -26.06
CA PRO A 64 -7.45 -0.51 -26.60
C PRO A 64 -8.40 -1.00 -25.51
N PRO A 65 -9.71 -1.16 -25.79
CA PRO A 65 -10.72 -1.63 -24.83
C PRO A 65 -10.38 -3.01 -24.26
N PHE A 66 -10.84 -3.27 -23.04
CA PHE A 66 -10.52 -4.48 -22.27
C PHE A 66 -11.77 -5.09 -21.69
N MET A 67 -11.85 -6.43 -21.71
CA MET A 67 -13.05 -7.19 -21.32
C MET A 67 -14.35 -6.66 -21.97
N GLY A 68 -14.28 -6.15 -23.20
CA GLY A 68 -15.43 -5.61 -23.93
C GLY A 68 -15.92 -4.25 -23.45
N ILE A 69 -15.19 -3.57 -22.58
CA ILE A 69 -15.53 -2.23 -22.08
C ILE A 69 -14.69 -1.19 -22.82
N ASP A 70 -15.35 -0.33 -23.62
CA ASP A 70 -14.75 0.84 -24.27
C ASP A 70 -15.18 2.11 -23.54
N VAL A 71 -14.21 2.81 -22.94
CA VAL A 71 -14.40 4.07 -22.21
C VAL A 71 -13.71 5.24 -22.92
N ASN A 72 -13.35 5.07 -24.19
CA ASN A 72 -12.63 6.07 -24.95
C ASN A 72 -13.52 7.29 -25.29
N ILE A 73 -13.30 8.40 -24.59
CA ILE A 73 -14.06 9.65 -24.78
C ILE A 73 -13.61 10.41 -26.04
N LEU A 74 -12.38 10.19 -26.49
CA LEU A 74 -11.82 10.91 -27.65
C LEU A 74 -12.64 10.65 -28.92
N LYS A 75 -13.20 9.44 -29.08
CA LYS A 75 -14.10 9.11 -30.18
C LYS A 75 -15.33 10.03 -30.21
N GLU A 76 -15.98 10.22 -29.07
CA GLU A 76 -17.17 11.07 -28.94
C GLU A 76 -16.86 12.55 -29.24
N VAL A 77 -15.68 13.02 -28.82
CA VAL A 77 -15.24 14.41 -29.07
C VAL A 77 -14.98 14.64 -30.56
N ILE A 78 -14.26 13.71 -31.22
CA ILE A 78 -13.95 13.80 -32.65
C ILE A 78 -15.24 13.78 -33.48
N GLU A 79 -16.19 12.92 -33.14
CA GLU A 79 -17.48 12.83 -33.82
C GLU A 79 -18.26 14.15 -33.72
N LYS A 80 -18.32 14.75 -32.52
CA LYS A 80 -18.98 16.05 -32.32
C LYS A 80 -18.31 17.19 -33.10
N VAL A 81 -16.98 17.20 -33.21
CA VAL A 81 -16.24 18.23 -33.97
C VAL A 81 -16.46 18.08 -35.47
N HIS A 82 -16.49 16.85 -35.99
CA HIS A 82 -16.78 16.63 -37.41
C HIS A 82 -18.24 16.87 -37.80
N SER A 83 -19.15 16.82 -36.82
CA SER A 83 -20.58 17.08 -37.00
C SER A 83 -20.96 18.56 -36.90
N ALA A 84 -20.01 19.42 -36.51
CA ALA A 84 -20.17 20.87 -36.35
C ALA A 84 -19.58 21.62 -37.56
#